data_AF-A0A349TL39-F1
#
_entry.id   AF-A0A349TL39-F1
#
_cell.length_a   1.000
_cell.length_b   1.000
_cell.length_c   1.000
_cell.angle_alpha   90.00
_cell.angle_beta   90.00
_cell.angle_gamma   90.00
#
_symmetry.space_group_name_H-M   'P 1'
#
loop_
_entity.id
_entity.type
_entity.pdbx_description
1 polymer ?
#
loop_
_entity_poly.entity_id
_entity_poly.type
_entity_poly.pdbx_seq_one_letter_code
_entity_poly.pdbx_strand_id
1 'polypeptide(L)'
;QQAAKLLGLSSLQCWSEPDRSLEQSHDLPEKIAAAITDMQPASVFFPGPLEIHPDHRAAGIAVWSALQRVYLSNLQNDIKPEAVSYEIG
;
A
#
# COMPACT_ATOMS: atom_id res chain seq x y z
N GLN A 1 -3.87 17.29 1.46
CA GLN A 1 -2.63 18.09 1.50
C GLN A 1 -2.39 18.79 2.85
N GLN A 2 -3.37 19.47 3.45
CA GLN A 2 -3.17 20.15 4.76
C GLN A 2 -2.76 19.19 5.89
N ALA A 3 -3.44 18.04 6.03
CA ALA A 3 -3.08 17.02 7.03
C ALA A 3 -1.65 16.48 6.85
N ALA A 4 -1.25 16.18 5.61
CA ALA A 4 0.11 15.74 5.29
C ALA A 4 1.18 16.74 5.75
N LYS A 5 0.93 18.05 5.53
CA LYS A 5 1.82 19.12 5.99
C LYS A 5 1.88 19.20 7.52
N LEU A 6 0.73 19.07 8.19
CA LEU A 6 0.65 19.10 9.65
C LEU A 6 1.39 17.93 10.30
N LEU A 7 1.34 16.76 9.66
CA LEU A 7 2.01 15.53 10.11
C LEU A 7 3.49 15.44 9.69
N GLY A 8 4.00 16.41 8.91
CA GLY A 8 5.39 16.42 8.47
C GLY A 8 5.74 15.33 7.45
N LEU A 9 4.80 14.89 6.61
CA LEU A 9 5.07 13.91 5.57
C LEU A 9 6.06 14.47 4.53
N SER A 10 7.05 13.66 4.14
CA SER A 10 8.07 14.03 3.14
C SER A 10 7.51 14.10 1.72
N SER A 11 6.47 13.32 1.42
CA SER A 11 5.78 13.32 0.14
C SER A 11 4.33 12.85 0.29
N LEU A 12 3.50 13.13 -0.71
CA LEU A 12 2.13 12.65 -0.79
C LEU A 12 1.83 12.28 -2.24
N GLN A 13 1.46 11.01 -2.45
CA GLN A 13 0.92 10.55 -3.72
C GLN A 13 -0.58 10.28 -3.54
N CYS A 14 -1.40 10.78 -4.46
CA CYS A 14 -2.83 10.48 -4.52
C CYS A 14 -3.10 9.91 -5.91
N TRP A 15 -3.73 8.74 -5.97
CA TRP A 15 -4.04 8.05 -7.22
C TRP A 15 -5.54 8.15 -7.52
N SER A 16 -5.89 8.28 -8.79
CA SER A 16 -7.28 8.40 -9.26
C SER A 16 -7.97 7.04 -9.41
N GLU A 17 -7.82 6.16 -8.41
CA GLU A 17 -8.57 4.89 -8.37
C GLU A 17 -10.06 5.18 -8.06
N PRO A 18 -10.99 4.37 -8.59
CA PRO A 18 -12.41 4.57 -8.36
C PRO A 18 -12.79 4.33 -6.89
N ASP A 19 -13.46 5.31 -6.30
CA ASP A 19 -14.05 5.19 -4.96
C ASP A 19 -15.17 4.13 -4.96
N ARG A 20 -15.30 3.37 -3.86
CA ARG A 20 -16.27 2.28 -3.67
C ARG A 20 -16.18 1.13 -4.67
N SER A 21 -15.09 1.06 -5.42
CA SER A 21 -14.88 0.06 -6.47
C SER A 21 -13.39 -0.27 -6.63
N LEU A 22 -12.61 -0.11 -5.55
CA LEU A 22 -11.16 -0.32 -5.58
C LEU A 22 -10.77 -1.76 -5.97
N GLU A 23 -11.64 -2.72 -5.68
CA GLU A 23 -11.53 -4.13 -6.11
C GLU A 23 -11.47 -4.31 -7.64
N GLN A 24 -11.93 -3.33 -8.42
CA GLN A 24 -11.89 -3.36 -9.89
C GLN A 24 -10.57 -2.82 -10.45
N SER A 25 -9.71 -2.24 -9.62
CA SER A 25 -8.39 -1.73 -10.03
C SER A 25 -7.37 -2.87 -10.14
N HIS A 26 -7.42 -3.61 -11.25
CA HIS A 26 -6.59 -4.80 -11.47
C HIS A 26 -5.08 -4.53 -11.43
N ASP A 27 -4.64 -3.35 -11.86
CA ASP A 27 -3.21 -2.97 -11.93
C ASP A 27 -2.71 -2.29 -10.64
N LEU A 28 -3.57 -2.16 -9.62
CA LEU A 28 -3.22 -1.49 -8.37
C LEU A 28 -2.06 -2.18 -7.62
N PRO A 29 -1.98 -3.53 -7.52
CA PRO A 29 -0.84 -4.20 -6.89
C PRO A 29 0.50 -3.88 -7.58
N GLU A 30 0.52 -3.82 -8.91
CA GLU A 30 1.71 -3.50 -9.72
C GLU A 30 2.17 -2.07 -9.46
N LYS A 31 1.22 -1.14 -9.44
CA LYS A 31 1.47 0.28 -9.13
C LYS A 31 2.01 0.49 -7.72
N ILE A 32 1.44 -0.22 -6.72
CA ILE A 32 1.95 -0.20 -5.35
C ILE A 32 3.35 -0.80 -5.27
N ALA A 33 3.61 -1.93 -5.95
CA ALA A 33 4.92 -2.57 -5.94
C ALA A 33 6.00 -1.66 -6.54
N ALA A 34 5.70 -0.95 -7.63
CA ALA A 34 6.58 0.06 -8.20
C ALA A 34 6.87 1.18 -7.20
N ALA A 35 5.84 1.74 -6.55
CA ALA A 35 6.01 2.79 -5.56
C ALA A 35 6.86 2.35 -4.34
N ILE A 36 6.68 1.12 -3.85
CA ILE A 36 7.50 0.55 -2.78
C ILE A 36 8.97 0.38 -3.24
N THR A 37 9.17 -0.10 -4.46
CA THR A 37 10.52 -0.32 -5.02
C THR A 37 11.26 1.00 -5.22
N ASP A 38 10.57 2.03 -5.70
CA ASP A 38 11.16 3.36 -5.93
C ASP A 38 11.46 4.08 -4.61
N MET A 39 10.57 3.96 -3.61
CA MET A 39 10.72 4.63 -2.32
C MET A 39 11.67 3.91 -1.36
N GLN A 40 11.81 2.58 -1.50
CA GLN A 40 12.56 1.71 -0.58
C GLN A 40 12.24 1.96 0.90
N PRO A 41 10.95 1.94 1.32
CA PRO A 41 10.60 2.20 2.70
C PRO A 41 11.09 1.05 3.61
N ALA A 42 11.39 1.38 4.86
CA ALA A 42 11.69 0.36 5.88
C ALA A 42 10.44 -0.41 6.31
N SER A 43 9.25 0.21 6.24
CA SER A 43 7.97 -0.39 6.59
C SER A 43 6.83 0.16 5.74
N VAL A 44 5.79 -0.66 5.56
CA VAL A 44 4.57 -0.31 4.84
C VAL A 44 3.38 -0.56 5.76
N PHE A 45 2.63 0.51 6.03
CA PHE A 45 1.40 0.48 6.83
C PHE A 45 0.18 0.40 5.90
N PHE A 46 -0.76 -0.50 6.18
CA PHE A 46 -1.95 -0.69 5.35
C PHE A 46 -3.16 -1.25 6.13
N PRO A 47 -4.39 -1.07 5.63
CA PRO A 47 -5.57 -1.63 6.28
C PRO A 47 -5.56 -3.16 6.33
N GLY A 48 -6.12 -3.71 7.39
CA GLY A 48 -6.18 -5.14 7.62
C GLY A 48 -7.25 -5.86 6.80
N PRO A 49 -7.19 -7.21 6.72
CA PRO A 49 -8.17 -7.99 5.98
C PRO A 49 -9.55 -8.05 6.65
N LEU A 50 -9.66 -7.68 7.94
CA LEU A 50 -10.91 -7.75 8.70
C LEU A 50 -11.74 -6.45 8.67
N GLU A 51 -11.24 -5.42 8.00
CA GLU A 51 -11.92 -4.15 7.76
C GLU A 51 -13.39 -4.31 7.35
N ILE A 52 -14.29 -3.51 7.91
CA ILE A 52 -15.72 -3.57 7.52
C ILE A 52 -15.96 -2.90 6.16
N HIS A 53 -15.17 -1.88 5.83
CA HIS A 53 -15.33 -1.13 4.59
C HIS A 53 -14.71 -1.88 3.41
N PRO A 54 -15.45 -2.08 2.29
CA PRO A 54 -14.95 -2.86 1.15
C PRO A 54 -13.67 -2.29 0.54
N ASP A 55 -13.56 -0.97 0.40
CA ASP A 55 -12.33 -0.37 -0.16
C ASP A 55 -11.12 -0.51 0.75
N HIS A 56 -11.30 -0.48 2.07
CA HIS A 56 -10.18 -0.69 2.99
C HIS A 56 -9.67 -2.13 2.86
N ARG A 57 -10.59 -3.10 2.82
CA ARG A 57 -10.25 -4.51 2.59
C ARG A 57 -9.55 -4.70 1.24
N ALA A 58 -10.07 -4.09 0.17
CA ALA A 58 -9.47 -4.15 -1.16
C ALA A 58 -8.07 -3.53 -1.19
N ALA A 59 -7.87 -2.38 -0.53
CA ALA A 59 -6.56 -1.76 -0.38
C ALA A 59 -5.59 -2.68 0.36
N GLY A 60 -6.02 -3.32 1.44
CA GLY A 60 -5.21 -4.27 2.19
C GLY A 60 -4.76 -5.47 1.35
N ILE A 61 -5.68 -6.06 0.58
CA ILE A 61 -5.39 -7.16 -0.35
C ILE A 61 -4.41 -6.72 -1.45
N ALA A 62 -4.57 -5.51 -1.98
CA ALA A 62 -3.71 -4.96 -3.03
C ALA A 62 -2.28 -4.70 -2.51
N VAL A 63 -2.14 -4.09 -1.32
CA VAL A 63 -0.82 -3.87 -0.69
C VAL A 63 -0.15 -5.20 -0.35
N TRP A 64 -0.88 -6.16 0.20
CA TRP A 64 -0.35 -7.50 0.47
C TRP A 64 0.18 -8.16 -0.81
N SER A 65 -0.62 -8.13 -1.88
CA SER A 65 -0.25 -8.63 -3.20
C SER A 65 1.00 -7.95 -3.77
N ALA A 66 1.15 -6.65 -3.55
CA ALA A 66 2.31 -5.87 -3.97
C ALA A 66 3.57 -6.25 -3.19
N LEU A 67 3.47 -6.38 -1.86
CA LEU A 67 4.58 -6.81 -0.99
C LEU A 67 5.11 -8.18 -1.39
N GLN A 68 4.22 -9.14 -1.71
CA GLN A 68 4.65 -10.45 -2.21
C GLN A 68 5.48 -10.33 -3.50
N ARG A 69 5.07 -9.47 -4.46
CA ARG A 69 5.83 -9.21 -5.69
C ARG A 69 7.21 -8.60 -5.38
N VAL A 70 7.26 -7.60 -4.50
CA VAL A 70 8.51 -6.94 -4.09
C VAL A 70 9.46 -7.97 -3.46
N TYR A 71 8.99 -8.80 -2.53
CA TYR A 71 9.82 -9.81 -1.87
C TYR A 71 10.32 -10.90 -2.84
N LEU A 72 9.47 -11.35 -3.77
CA LEU A 72 9.86 -12.34 -4.78
C LEU A 72 10.83 -11.78 -5.82
N SER A 73 10.74 -10.49 -6.16
CA SER A 73 11.68 -9.84 -7.07
C SER A 73 13.04 -9.56 -6.43
N ASN A 74 13.09 -9.41 -5.10
CA ASN A 74 14.28 -9.03 -4.34
C ASN A 74 14.90 -10.20 -3.55
N LEU A 75 15.05 -11.37 -4.18
CA LEU A 75 15.62 -12.58 -3.57
C LEU A 75 17.05 -12.40 -3.00
N GLN A 76 17.72 -11.29 -3.32
CA GLN A 76 19.05 -10.93 -2.81
C GLN A 76 19.04 -9.94 -1.62
N ASN A 77 17.90 -9.77 -0.93
CA ASN A 77 17.73 -9.07 0.36
C ASN A 77 17.88 -7.53 0.41
N ASP A 78 18.02 -6.82 -0.71
CA ASP A 78 18.25 -5.36 -0.64
C ASP A 78 17.00 -4.56 -0.22
N ILE A 79 15.79 -5.01 -0.55
CA ILE A 79 14.54 -4.31 -0.20
C ILE A 79 13.51 -5.30 0.36
N LYS A 80 13.29 -5.23 1.67
CA LYS A 80 12.27 -6.02 2.38
C LYS A 80 11.59 -5.18 3.47
N PRO A 81 10.65 -4.29 3.09
CA PRO A 81 9.91 -3.51 4.08
C PRO A 81 9.17 -4.41 5.07
N GLU A 82 9.08 -4.01 6.33
CA GLU A 82 8.17 -4.62 7.30
C GLU A 82 6.71 -4.36 6.90
N ALA A 83 5.89 -5.41 6.87
CA ALA A 83 4.47 -5.31 6.59
C ALA A 83 3.68 -5.08 7.90
N VAL A 84 3.06 -3.90 8.05
CA VAL A 84 2.32 -3.54 9.27
C VAL A 84 0.85 -3.28 8.93
N SER A 85 0.01 -4.30 9.12
CA SER A 85 -1.44 -4.15 8.95
C SER A 85 -2.11 -3.60 10.20
N TYR A 86 -3.10 -2.72 10.04
CA TYR A 86 -3.92 -2.19 11.14
C TYR A 86 -5.41 -2.27 10.80
N GLU A 87 -6.25 -2.39 11.83
CA GLU A 87 -7.72 -2.36 11.68
C GLU A 87 -8.26 -0.98 12.10
N ILE A 88 -9.28 -0.51 11.38
CA ILE A 88 -10.00 0.73 11.62
C ILE A 88 -11.35 0.36 12.26
N GLY A 89 -11.55 0.80 13.51
CA GLY A 89 -12.78 0.61 14.27
C GLY A 89 -13.78 1.75 14.13
#